data_AF-A0AAX4K695-F1
#
_entry.id   AF-A0AAX4K695-F1
#
_cell.length_a   1.000
_cell.length_b   1.000
_cell.length_c   1.000
_cell.angle_alpha   90.00
_cell.angle_beta   90.00
_cell.angle_gamma   90.00
#
_symmetry.space_group_name_H-M   'P 1'
#
loop_
_entity.id
_entity.type
_entity.pdbx_description
1 polymer ?
#
loop_
_entity_poly.entity_id
_entity_poly.type
_entity_poly.pdbx_seq_one_letter_code
_entity_poly.pdbx_strand_id
1 'polypeptide(L)'
;MSPIDSLTQLPAPSITLALGGLTTAYVFFGNITDTQRGLIAYLNGRLTPIKLGDKDRAKVWFGYYDPAHEWVITVSLISSILNLSTSYTHKSNLISKLTLTSGITSILIVPYTFGVRLPLINSRLIELSKDSTEHRNENEAKTLIEIWEKKHLVRMVFYAGAWITSFAAIVLDGRI
;
A
#
# COMPACT_ATOMS: atom_id res chain seq x y z
N MET A 1 12.75 -35.28 -16.67
CA MET A 1 11.93 -34.13 -16.24
C MET A 1 11.72 -33.28 -17.49
N SER A 2 10.50 -33.19 -18.02
CA SER A 2 10.29 -32.44 -19.27
C SER A 2 10.39 -30.93 -18.98
N PRO A 3 10.83 -30.09 -19.93
CA PRO A 3 10.87 -28.64 -19.76
C PRO A 3 9.49 -28.05 -19.37
N ILE A 4 8.40 -28.71 -19.80
CA ILE A 4 7.01 -28.31 -19.52
C ILE A 4 6.66 -28.49 -18.04
N ASP A 5 7.22 -29.51 -17.38
CA ASP A 5 6.98 -29.77 -15.95
C ASP A 5 7.59 -28.69 -15.05
N SER A 6 8.62 -27.96 -15.53
CA SER A 6 9.24 -26.87 -14.77
C SER A 6 8.46 -25.55 -14.82
N LEU A 7 7.65 -25.34 -15.86
CA LEU A 7 6.82 -24.14 -16.03
C LEU A 7 5.52 -24.18 -15.20
N THR A 8 5.09 -25.37 -14.79
CA THR A 8 3.88 -25.58 -13.98
C THR A 8 4.17 -25.75 -12.50
N GLN A 9 5.44 -25.86 -12.11
CA GLN A 9 5.84 -25.93 -10.71
C GLN A 9 5.83 -24.54 -10.08
N LEU A 10 5.15 -24.42 -8.94
CA LEU A 10 5.23 -23.24 -8.12
C LEU A 10 6.68 -23.00 -7.67
N PRO A 11 7.13 -21.74 -7.55
CA PRO A 11 8.46 -21.45 -7.05
C PRO A 11 8.68 -22.05 -5.66
N ALA A 12 9.94 -22.28 -5.30
CA ALA A 12 10.29 -22.81 -3.99
C ALA A 12 9.68 -21.93 -2.86
N PRO A 13 9.12 -22.54 -1.80
CA PRO A 13 8.47 -21.78 -0.72
C PRO A 13 9.37 -20.73 -0.07
N SER A 14 10.68 -20.97 -0.04
CA SER A 14 11.66 -20.00 0.48
C SER A 14 11.77 -18.74 -0.38
N ILE A 15 11.67 -18.89 -1.71
CA ILE A 15 11.68 -17.75 -2.65
C ILE A 15 10.40 -16.93 -2.49
N THR A 16 9.24 -17.61 -2.46
CA THR A 16 7.96 -16.91 -2.29
C THR A 16 7.85 -16.25 -0.92
N LEU A 17 8.39 -16.87 0.13
CA LEU A 17 8.45 -16.31 1.47
C LEU A 17 9.35 -15.06 1.52
N ALA A 18 10.58 -15.15 1.01
CA ALA A 18 11.52 -14.02 0.99
C ALA A 18 10.96 -12.83 0.20
N LEU A 19 10.44 -13.07 -1.01
CA LEU A 19 9.87 -12.01 -1.84
C LEU A 19 8.56 -11.48 -1.25
N GLY A 20 7.73 -12.33 -0.63
CA GLY A 20 6.54 -11.91 0.11
C GLY A 20 6.88 -11.00 1.28
N GLY A 21 7.94 -11.31 2.01
CA GLY A 21 8.51 -10.46 3.06
C GLY A 21 9.00 -9.12 2.55
N LEU A 22 9.80 -9.14 1.48
CA LEU A 22 10.36 -7.93 0.88
C LEU A 22 9.27 -6.98 0.38
N THR A 23 8.26 -7.53 -0.31
CA THR A 23 7.17 -6.73 -0.89
C THR A 23 6.22 -6.20 0.18
N THR A 24 5.87 -6.98 1.22
CA THR A 24 5.11 -6.46 2.38
C THR A 24 5.88 -5.35 3.10
N ALA A 25 7.20 -5.51 3.30
CA ALA A 25 8.04 -4.50 3.93
C ALA A 25 8.10 -3.22 3.12
N TYR A 26 8.33 -3.32 1.80
CA TYR A 26 8.34 -2.17 0.90
C TYR A 26 7.04 -1.35 1.01
N VAL A 27 5.89 -2.03 0.91
CA VAL A 27 4.59 -1.37 0.98
C VAL A 27 4.39 -0.72 2.35
N PHE A 28 4.68 -1.43 3.44
CA PHE A 28 4.49 -0.90 4.79
C PHE A 28 5.37 0.32 5.07
N PHE A 29 6.68 0.18 4.91
CA PHE A 29 7.63 1.26 5.23
C PHE A 29 7.55 2.44 4.24
N GLY A 30 7.21 2.18 2.97
CA GLY A 30 6.93 3.23 1.99
C GLY A 30 5.78 4.13 2.45
N ASN A 31 4.64 3.53 2.81
CA ASN A 31 3.47 4.30 3.27
C ASN A 31 3.69 4.97 4.64
N ILE A 32 4.50 4.39 5.55
CA ILE A 32 4.94 5.09 6.78
C ILE A 32 5.72 6.35 6.41
N THR A 33 6.68 6.21 5.50
CA THR A 33 7.56 7.32 5.12
C THR A 33 6.73 8.46 4.53
N ASP A 34 5.79 8.16 3.65
CA ASP A 34 4.91 9.16 3.02
C ASP A 34 4.04 9.95 4.01
N THR A 35 3.47 9.24 4.98
CA THR A 35 2.57 9.85 5.98
C THR A 35 3.33 10.66 7.02
N GLN A 36 4.51 10.20 7.44
CA GLN A 36 5.29 10.87 8.49
C GLN A 36 6.15 12.02 7.96
N ARG A 37 6.85 11.80 6.85
CA ARG A 37 7.90 12.70 6.34
C ARG A 37 7.89 12.92 4.83
N GLY A 38 6.98 12.28 4.10
CA GLY A 38 6.85 12.44 2.65
C GLY A 38 5.79 13.46 2.27
N LEU A 39 5.21 13.26 1.09
CA LEU A 39 4.38 14.28 0.48
C LEU A 39 3.12 14.60 1.30
N ILE A 40 2.51 13.61 1.93
CA ILE A 40 1.27 13.81 2.70
C ILE A 40 1.53 14.69 3.94
N ALA A 41 2.72 14.59 4.55
CA ALA A 41 3.14 15.48 5.62
C ALA A 41 3.54 16.89 5.14
N TYR A 42 3.98 17.01 3.88
CA TYR A 42 4.35 18.27 3.25
C TYR A 42 3.14 19.10 2.81
N LEU A 43 2.20 18.48 2.06
CA LEU A 43 0.78 18.86 2.05
C LEU A 43 0.31 18.79 3.52
N ASN A 44 -0.84 19.22 4.00
CA ASN A 44 -1.10 19.32 5.47
C ASN A 44 -0.14 20.20 6.31
N GLY A 45 1.07 20.57 5.85
CA GLY A 45 1.94 21.60 6.43
C GLY A 45 2.74 21.19 7.67
N ARG A 46 3.08 19.89 7.83
CA ARG A 46 3.83 19.40 9.01
C ARG A 46 5.35 19.56 8.91
N LEU A 47 5.91 19.63 7.71
CA LEU A 47 7.38 19.66 7.51
C LEU A 47 7.95 21.07 7.39
N THR A 48 7.31 21.92 6.61
CA THR A 48 7.73 23.30 6.37
C THR A 48 6.50 24.20 6.28
N PRO A 49 6.52 25.42 6.83
CA PRO A 49 5.44 26.39 6.66
C PRO A 49 5.37 26.83 5.19
N ILE A 50 4.43 26.25 4.44
CA ILE A 50 4.20 26.58 3.03
C ILE A 50 2.72 26.87 2.83
N LYS A 51 2.45 28.06 2.29
CA LYS A 51 1.11 28.46 1.87
C LYS A 51 0.92 28.06 0.42
N LEU A 52 0.55 26.80 0.20
CA LEU A 52 0.06 26.35 -1.11
C LEU A 52 -1.41 26.70 -1.25
N GLY A 53 -1.75 27.37 -2.35
CA GLY A 53 -3.13 27.51 -2.79
C GLY A 53 -3.75 26.13 -3.06
N ASP A 54 -5.07 26.06 -3.01
CA ASP A 54 -5.81 24.80 -3.05
C ASP A 54 -5.55 23.99 -4.34
N LYS A 55 -5.51 24.70 -5.48
CA LYS A 55 -5.20 24.14 -6.79
C LYS A 55 -3.79 23.55 -6.86
N ASP A 56 -2.78 24.30 -6.41
CA ASP A 56 -1.39 23.82 -6.45
C ASP A 56 -1.20 22.64 -5.51
N ARG A 57 -1.88 22.66 -4.35
CA ARG A 57 -1.92 21.53 -3.43
C ARG A 57 -2.51 20.29 -4.07
N ALA A 58 -3.64 20.41 -4.79
CA ALA A 58 -4.25 19.31 -5.52
C ALA A 58 -3.37 18.79 -6.67
N LYS A 59 -2.70 19.69 -7.41
CA LYS A 59 -1.74 19.33 -8.47
C LYS A 59 -0.53 18.56 -7.94
N VAL A 60 0.07 19.05 -6.85
CA VAL A 60 1.20 18.37 -6.22
C VAL A 60 0.77 16.99 -5.70
N TRP A 61 -0.41 16.89 -5.09
CA TRP A 61 -0.97 15.61 -4.67
C TRP A 61 -1.17 14.67 -5.87
N PHE A 62 -1.80 15.14 -6.95
CA PHE A 62 -2.08 14.32 -8.13
C PHE A 62 -0.80 13.86 -8.83
N GLY A 63 0.17 14.76 -9.03
CA GLY A 63 1.45 14.42 -9.67
C GLY A 63 2.26 13.36 -8.93
N TYR A 64 2.04 13.20 -7.62
CA TYR A 64 2.57 12.10 -6.84
C TYR A 64 1.68 10.86 -6.85
N TYR A 65 0.38 11.05 -6.61
CA TYR A 65 -0.58 9.95 -6.48
C TYR A 65 -0.64 9.12 -7.76
N ASP A 66 -0.62 9.76 -8.94
CA ASP A 66 -0.79 9.09 -10.24
C ASP A 66 0.23 7.96 -10.48
N PRO A 67 1.56 8.18 -10.39
CA PRO A 67 2.50 7.06 -10.48
C PRO A 67 2.55 6.19 -9.20
N ALA A 68 2.35 6.76 -8.01
CA ALA A 68 2.53 6.02 -6.75
C ALA A 68 1.44 4.96 -6.52
N HIS A 69 0.18 5.27 -6.85
CA HIS A 69 -0.93 4.36 -6.56
C HIS A 69 -0.85 3.07 -7.38
N GLU A 70 -0.48 3.14 -8.66
CA GLU A 70 -0.29 1.97 -9.51
C GLU A 70 0.79 1.04 -8.95
N TRP A 71 1.92 1.63 -8.54
CA TRP A 71 3.03 0.86 -7.98
C TRP A 71 2.66 0.21 -6.65
N VAL A 72 2.04 0.96 -5.73
CA VAL A 72 1.61 0.42 -4.43
C VAL A 72 0.58 -0.69 -4.60
N ILE A 73 -0.39 -0.54 -5.51
CA ILE A 73 -1.40 -1.58 -5.78
C ILE A 73 -0.73 -2.84 -6.35
N THR A 74 0.15 -2.67 -7.35
CA THR A 74 0.84 -3.79 -8.00
C THR A 74 1.71 -4.56 -7.01
N VAL A 75 2.54 -3.86 -6.22
CA VAL A 75 3.39 -4.52 -5.22
C VAL A 75 2.55 -5.17 -4.11
N SER A 76 1.43 -4.57 -3.71
CA SER A 76 0.51 -5.17 -2.73
C SER A 76 -0.15 -6.45 -3.26
N LEU A 77 -0.49 -6.49 -4.55
CA LEU A 77 -1.04 -7.68 -5.20
C LEU A 77 0.02 -8.80 -5.30
N ILE A 78 1.23 -8.46 -5.75
CA ILE A 78 2.37 -9.39 -5.82
C ILE A 78 2.65 -9.97 -4.43
N SER A 79 2.72 -9.11 -3.41
CA SER A 79 2.86 -9.51 -2.01
C SER A 79 1.80 -10.51 -1.57
N SER A 80 0.53 -10.23 -1.89
CA SER A 80 -0.60 -11.10 -1.54
C SER A 80 -0.46 -12.47 -2.19
N ILE A 81 -0.14 -12.51 -3.49
CA ILE A 81 0.06 -13.75 -4.24
C ILE A 81 1.21 -14.55 -3.64
N LEU A 82 2.36 -13.93 -3.38
CA LEU A 82 3.54 -14.61 -2.83
C LEU A 82 3.29 -15.19 -1.43
N ASN A 83 2.62 -14.44 -0.56
CA ASN A 83 2.28 -14.92 0.78
C ASN A 83 1.23 -16.04 0.73
N LEU A 84 0.22 -15.97 -0.15
CA LEU A 84 -0.74 -17.05 -0.34
C LEU A 84 -0.10 -18.30 -0.98
N SER A 85 0.80 -18.14 -1.95
CA SER A 85 1.56 -19.25 -2.52
C SER A 85 2.46 -19.92 -1.49
N THR A 86 3.10 -19.13 -0.61
CA THR A 86 3.87 -19.66 0.52
C THR A 86 2.96 -20.43 1.47
N SER A 87 1.78 -19.87 1.80
CA SER A 87 0.81 -20.53 2.66
C SER A 87 0.42 -21.91 2.14
N TYR A 88 0.21 -22.02 0.83
CA TYR A 88 -0.18 -23.27 0.19
C TYR A 88 0.96 -24.30 0.11
N THR A 89 2.20 -23.85 -0.12
CA THR A 89 3.32 -24.75 -0.45
C THR A 89 4.25 -25.06 0.73
N HIS A 90 4.22 -24.26 1.80
CA HIS A 90 5.14 -24.41 2.93
C HIS A 90 4.78 -25.60 3.84
N LYS A 91 5.77 -26.43 4.20
CA LYS A 91 5.55 -27.66 4.99
C LYS A 91 5.16 -27.40 6.45
N SER A 92 5.59 -26.27 7.02
CA SER A 92 5.28 -25.90 8.41
C SER A 92 3.89 -25.27 8.51
N ASN A 93 3.01 -25.89 9.30
CA ASN A 93 1.65 -25.40 9.58
C ASN A 93 1.63 -23.98 10.17
N LEU A 94 2.62 -23.64 11.01
CA LEU A 94 2.69 -22.31 11.63
C LEU A 94 3.02 -21.24 10.58
N ILE A 95 4.06 -21.47 9.77
CA ILE A 95 4.48 -20.55 8.70
C ILE A 95 3.37 -20.42 7.65
N SER A 96 2.71 -21.52 7.31
CA SER A 96 1.58 -21.53 6.40
C SER A 96 0.43 -20.64 6.90
N LYS A 97 0.09 -20.69 8.20
CA LYS A 97 -0.94 -19.83 8.80
C LYS A 97 -0.53 -18.36 8.84
N LEU A 98 0.72 -18.06 9.21
CA LEU A 98 1.22 -16.69 9.27
C LEU A 98 1.20 -16.02 7.89
N THR A 99 1.66 -16.72 6.87
CA THR A 99 1.65 -16.24 5.49
C THR A 99 0.24 -16.19 4.90
N LEU A 100 -0.68 -17.08 5.30
CA LEU A 100 -2.11 -16.95 4.98
C LEU A 100 -2.68 -15.65 5.52
N THR A 101 -2.45 -15.37 6.81
CA THR A 101 -2.91 -14.15 7.45
C THR A 101 -2.31 -12.93 6.74
N SER A 102 -1.01 -12.93 6.43
CA SER A 102 -0.37 -11.86 5.68
C SER A 102 -1.05 -11.58 4.33
N GLY A 103 -1.29 -12.63 3.55
CA GLY A 103 -1.96 -12.54 2.25
C GLY A 103 -3.40 -12.03 2.37
N ILE A 104 -4.19 -12.55 3.30
CA ILE A 104 -5.57 -12.11 3.54
C ILE A 104 -5.61 -10.66 3.99
N THR A 105 -4.77 -10.28 4.97
CA THR A 105 -4.72 -8.89 5.47
C THR A 105 -4.33 -7.92 4.36
N SER A 106 -3.42 -8.31 3.46
CA SER A 106 -3.06 -7.51 2.28
C SER A 106 -4.24 -7.33 1.32
N ILE A 107 -5.04 -8.37 1.08
CA ILE A 107 -6.24 -8.30 0.22
C ILE A 107 -7.32 -7.40 0.84
N LEU A 108 -7.51 -7.45 2.16
CA LEU A 108 -8.55 -6.68 2.87
C LEU A 108 -8.38 -5.16 2.76
N ILE A 109 -7.22 -4.67 2.34
CA ILE A 109 -6.99 -3.25 2.04
C ILE A 109 -7.94 -2.75 0.94
N VAL A 110 -8.23 -3.59 -0.07
CA VAL A 110 -9.10 -3.24 -1.19
C VAL A 110 -10.54 -2.97 -0.73
N PRO A 111 -11.26 -3.93 -0.11
CA PRO A 111 -12.63 -3.67 0.35
C PRO A 111 -12.69 -2.55 1.39
N TYR A 112 -11.67 -2.40 2.25
CA TYR A 112 -11.58 -1.24 3.13
C TYR A 112 -11.54 0.08 2.33
N THR A 113 -10.65 0.18 1.33
CA THR A 113 -10.45 1.38 0.51
C THR A 113 -11.75 1.83 -0.16
N PHE A 114 -12.52 0.89 -0.71
CA PHE A 114 -13.84 1.17 -1.28
C PHE A 114 -14.87 1.51 -0.20
N GLY A 115 -14.90 0.76 0.91
CA GLY A 115 -15.85 0.97 2.01
C GLY A 115 -15.75 2.37 2.64
N VAL A 116 -14.54 2.93 2.74
CA VAL A 116 -14.34 4.29 3.27
C VAL A 116 -14.39 5.40 2.22
N ARG A 117 -14.71 5.05 0.97
CA ARG A 117 -14.88 5.97 -0.17
C ARG A 117 -13.62 6.78 -0.52
N LEU A 118 -12.44 6.21 -0.34
CA LEU A 118 -11.19 6.84 -0.79
C LEU A 118 -11.18 7.18 -2.30
N PRO A 119 -11.72 6.34 -3.20
CA PRO A 119 -11.79 6.68 -4.62
C PRO A 119 -12.54 7.98 -4.91
N LEU A 120 -13.61 8.28 -4.17
CA LEU A 120 -14.36 9.53 -4.35
C LEU A 120 -13.52 10.76 -3.97
N ILE A 121 -12.72 10.64 -2.89
CA ILE A 121 -11.80 11.71 -2.48
C ILE A 121 -10.72 11.90 -3.55
N ASN A 122 -10.15 10.80 -4.06
CA ASN A 122 -9.15 10.85 -5.13
C ASN A 122 -9.71 11.51 -6.39
N SER A 123 -10.92 11.13 -6.82
CA SER A 123 -11.58 11.75 -7.99
C SER A 123 -11.77 13.25 -7.82
N ARG A 124 -12.18 13.70 -6.62
CA ARG A 124 -12.35 15.14 -6.36
C ARG A 124 -11.01 15.89 -6.36
N LEU A 125 -9.95 15.32 -5.78
CA LEU A 125 -8.61 15.90 -5.84
C LEU A 125 -8.06 15.98 -7.27
N ILE A 126 -8.33 14.96 -8.09
CA ILE A 126 -7.98 14.96 -9.52
C ILE A 126 -8.73 16.08 -10.26
N GLU A 127 -10.02 16.25 -9.99
CA GLU A 127 -10.83 17.33 -10.57
C GLU A 127 -10.25 18.71 -10.20
N LEU A 128 -9.98 18.95 -8.91
CA LEU A 128 -9.37 20.20 -8.44
C LEU A 128 -7.99 20.46 -9.07
N SER A 129 -7.22 19.40 -9.38
CA SER A 129 -5.92 19.56 -10.05
C SER A 129 -6.04 20.04 -11.50
N LYS A 130 -7.16 19.74 -12.16
CA LYS A 130 -7.41 20.01 -13.59
C LYS A 130 -8.17 21.30 -13.82
N ASP A 131 -8.98 21.73 -12.86
CA ASP A 131 -9.84 22.90 -13.00
C ASP A 131 -9.02 24.20 -13.21
N SER A 132 -9.40 24.97 -14.22
CA SER A 132 -8.79 26.25 -14.56
C SER A 132 -9.50 27.43 -13.88
N THR A 133 -10.67 27.22 -13.30
CA THR A 133 -11.47 28.27 -12.67
C THR A 133 -11.04 28.58 -11.24
N GLU A 134 -11.33 29.81 -10.81
CA GLU A 134 -11.04 30.30 -9.45
C GLU A 134 -11.93 29.53 -8.46
N HIS A 135 -11.32 28.70 -7.60
CA HIS A 135 -12.07 27.85 -6.68
C HIS A 135 -12.82 28.66 -5.64
N ARG A 136 -14.14 28.43 -5.52
CA ARG A 136 -15.01 29.05 -4.52
C ARG A 136 -14.67 28.69 -3.06
N ASN A 137 -13.87 27.65 -2.85
CA ASN A 137 -13.49 27.19 -1.51
C ASN A 137 -11.97 27.05 -1.42
N GLU A 138 -11.33 28.03 -0.77
CA GLU A 138 -9.87 28.14 -0.69
C GLU A 138 -9.17 27.02 0.10
N ASN A 139 -9.93 26.11 0.73
CA ASN A 139 -9.40 25.05 1.60
C ASN A 139 -9.94 23.65 1.29
N GLU A 140 -10.58 23.44 0.13
CA GLU A 140 -11.22 22.17 -0.20
C GLU A 140 -10.20 21.03 -0.33
N ALA A 141 -9.18 21.18 -1.18
CA ALA A 141 -8.12 20.19 -1.36
C ALA A 141 -7.37 19.92 -0.05
N LYS A 142 -7.09 20.96 0.76
CA LYS A 142 -6.49 20.76 2.09
C LYS A 142 -7.37 19.83 2.95
N THR A 143 -8.66 20.12 3.05
CA THR A 143 -9.61 19.33 3.84
C THR A 143 -9.70 17.89 3.31
N LEU A 144 -9.75 17.72 1.98
CA LEU A 144 -9.79 16.41 1.35
C LEU A 144 -8.53 15.58 1.62
N ILE A 145 -7.34 16.19 1.58
CA ILE A 145 -6.07 15.51 1.88
C ILE A 145 -5.99 15.11 3.36
N GLU A 146 -6.46 15.93 4.28
CA GLU A 146 -6.54 15.57 5.70
C GLU A 146 -7.50 14.39 5.95
N ILE A 147 -8.66 14.39 5.30
CA ILE A 147 -9.62 13.27 5.37
C ILE A 147 -9.02 12.01 4.74
N TRP A 148 -8.37 12.15 3.58
CA TRP A 148 -7.67 11.07 2.89
C TRP A 148 -6.64 10.44 3.80
N GLU A 149 -5.81 11.25 4.45
CA GLU A 149 -4.77 10.79 5.36
C GLU A 149 -5.36 10.03 6.54
N LYS A 150 -6.38 10.58 7.21
CA LYS A 150 -7.03 9.91 8.35
C LYS A 150 -7.55 8.52 7.99
N LYS A 151 -8.17 8.39 6.81
CA LYS A 151 -8.64 7.10 6.28
C LYS A 151 -7.47 6.19 5.89
N HIS A 152 -6.41 6.74 5.32
CA HIS A 152 -5.22 5.99 4.94
C HIS A 152 -4.45 5.45 6.15
N LEU A 153 -4.42 6.17 7.27
CA LEU A 153 -3.78 5.70 8.51
C LEU A 153 -4.43 4.41 9.04
N VAL A 154 -5.72 4.19 8.78
CA VAL A 154 -6.34 2.90 9.12
C VAL A 154 -5.87 1.78 8.18
N ARG A 155 -5.59 2.09 6.89
CA ARG A 155 -4.94 1.12 5.97
C ARG A 155 -3.57 0.68 6.50
N MET A 156 -2.86 1.55 7.23
CA MET A 156 -1.59 1.20 7.88
C MET A 156 -1.69 0.05 8.87
N VAL A 157 -2.85 -0.15 9.51
CA VAL A 157 -3.07 -1.30 10.39
C VAL A 157 -3.04 -2.62 9.60
N PHE A 158 -3.62 -2.62 8.40
CA PHE A 158 -3.58 -3.78 7.50
C PHE A 158 -2.17 -4.00 6.95
N TYR A 159 -1.50 -2.94 6.47
CA TYR A 159 -0.11 -3.05 6.02
C TYR A 159 0.82 -3.57 7.14
N ALA A 160 0.66 -3.09 8.37
CA ALA A 160 1.41 -3.55 9.53
C ALA A 160 1.11 -5.03 9.84
N GLY A 161 -0.16 -5.42 9.86
CA GLY A 161 -0.56 -6.81 10.12
C GLY A 161 0.03 -7.78 9.08
N ALA A 162 -0.01 -7.39 7.80
CA ALA A 162 0.60 -8.17 6.73
C ALA A 162 2.12 -8.29 6.90
N TRP A 163 2.80 -7.15 7.13
CA TRP A 163 4.25 -7.14 7.31
C TRP A 163 4.69 -7.93 8.55
N ILE A 164 4.08 -7.73 9.72
CA ILE A 164 4.45 -8.43 10.96
C ILE A 164 4.31 -9.94 10.80
N THR A 165 3.21 -10.41 10.21
CA THR A 165 2.98 -11.85 10.04
C THR A 165 3.91 -12.46 8.99
N SER A 166 4.18 -11.76 7.89
CA SER A 166 5.18 -12.19 6.89
C SER A 166 6.59 -12.21 7.48
N PHE A 167 6.98 -11.18 8.23
CA PHE A 167 8.29 -11.09 8.87
C PHE A 167 8.47 -12.17 9.94
N ALA A 168 7.46 -12.42 10.77
CA ALA A 168 7.49 -13.50 11.75
C ALA A 168 7.66 -14.87 11.07
N ALA A 169 7.02 -15.09 9.92
CA ALA A 169 7.20 -16.32 9.15
C ALA A 169 8.64 -16.51 8.65
N ILE A 170 9.29 -15.44 8.18
CA ILE A 170 10.70 -15.45 7.74
C ILE A 170 11.62 -15.81 8.92
N VAL A 171 11.47 -15.10 10.04
CA VAL A 171 12.30 -15.32 11.24
C VAL A 171 12.14 -16.75 11.77
N LEU A 172 10.93 -17.32 11.70
CA LEU A 172 10.65 -18.68 12.17
C LEU A 172 11.10 -19.78 11.19
N ASP A 173 11.19 -19.50 9.89
CA ASP A 173 11.68 -20.50 8.92
C ASP A 173 13.18 -20.77 9.11
N GLY A 174 13.96 -19.72 9.42
CA GLY A 174 15.38 -19.83 9.77
C GLY A 174 16.30 -20.34 8.65
N ARG A 175 15.77 -20.54 7.43
CA ARG A 175 16.52 -20.94 6.22
C ARG A 175 16.77 -19.78 5.27
N ILE A 176 16.23 -18.62 5.60
CA ILE A 176 16.34 -17.35 4.87
C ILE A 176 17.05 -16.37 5.80
#